data_AF-A0A7C9FSX9-F1
#
_entry.id   AF-A0A7C9FSX9-F1
#
_cell.length_a   1.000
_cell.length_b   1.000
_cell.length_c   1.000
_cell.angle_alpha   90.00
_cell.angle_beta   90.00
_cell.angle_gamma   90.00
#
_symmetry.space_group_name_H-M   'P 1'
#
loop_
_entity.id
_entity.type
_entity.pdbx_description
1 polymer ?
#
loop_
_entity_poly.entity_id
_entity_poly.type
_entity_poly.pdbx_seq_one_letter_code
_entity_poly.pdbx_strand_id
1 'polypeptide(L)'
;MSRKSARRSGHRPLSKEMLLPLPLARTRALSLEHHLALATIAKGHANVDLMVCLLKAVYTAFYLRKETPATGDDAEFQRAEAALARCIARAERGETWVMLDRDKVVIERILVLHDEQLASIPTHCYLTALDKLNRFAVEGLQSPIPPLATEP
;
A
#
# COMPACT_ATOMS: atom_id res chain seq x y z
N MET A 1 29.11 23.02 34.52
CA MET A 1 28.74 21.74 33.89
C MET A 1 27.22 21.63 33.90
N SER A 2 26.54 21.64 32.74
CA SER A 2 25.08 21.63 32.68
C SER A 2 24.60 20.47 31.81
N ARG A 3 24.03 19.43 32.44
CA ARG A 3 23.38 18.32 31.73
C ARG A 3 21.93 18.72 31.44
N LYS A 4 21.65 19.10 30.19
CA LYS A 4 20.27 19.23 29.70
C LYS A 4 19.68 17.82 29.59
N SER A 5 18.77 17.48 30.51
CA SER A 5 17.97 16.27 30.45
C SER A 5 17.04 16.35 29.23
N ALA A 6 17.26 15.46 28.26
CA ALA A 6 16.37 15.30 27.12
C ALA A 6 15.02 14.76 27.63
N ARG A 7 13.95 15.54 27.46
CA ARG A 7 12.58 15.09 27.67
C ARG A 7 12.31 13.91 26.73
N ARG A 8 12.31 12.69 27.27
CA ARG A 8 11.72 11.53 26.60
C ARG A 8 10.25 11.85 26.38
N SER A 9 9.86 12.08 25.13
CA SER A 9 8.47 12.16 24.71
C SER A 9 7.79 10.87 25.16
N GLY A 10 6.91 10.97 26.16
CA GLY A 10 6.12 9.85 26.64
C GLY A 10 5.24 9.38 25.50
N HIS A 11 5.60 8.27 24.86
CA HIS A 11 4.70 7.57 23.97
C HIS A 11 3.46 7.18 24.79
N ARG A 12 2.29 7.71 24.40
CA ARG A 12 1.03 7.34 25.02
C ARG A 12 0.93 5.80 24.98
N PRO A 13 0.69 5.12 26.12
CA PRO A 13 0.62 3.67 26.13
C PRO A 13 -0.47 3.21 25.15
N LEU A 14 -0.13 2.25 24.29
CA LEU A 14 -1.05 1.67 23.30
C LEU A 14 -2.22 1.01 24.02
N SER A 15 -3.45 1.24 23.54
CA SER A 15 -4.60 0.52 24.07
C SER A 15 -4.51 -0.96 23.68
N LYS A 16 -5.20 -1.84 24.41
CA LYS A 16 -5.27 -3.27 24.07
C LYS A 16 -5.77 -3.50 22.64
N GLU A 17 -6.71 -2.68 22.18
CA GLU A 17 -7.25 -2.72 20.82
C GLU A 17 -6.18 -2.40 19.76
N MET A 18 -5.24 -1.49 20.06
CA MET A 18 -4.14 -1.13 19.14
C MET A 18 -3.12 -2.26 18.93
N LEU A 19 -3.12 -3.25 19.82
CA LEU A 19 -2.25 -4.43 19.75
C LEU A 19 -2.92 -5.61 19.04
N LEU A 20 -4.24 -5.55 18.84
CA LEU A 20 -4.99 -6.57 18.11
C LEU A 20 -5.07 -6.23 16.62
N PRO A 21 -5.29 -7.24 15.75
CA PRO A 21 -5.63 -7.00 14.36
C PRO A 21 -6.88 -6.13 14.19
N LEU A 22 -7.02 -5.57 13.00
CA LEU A 22 -8.23 -4.81 12.65
C LEU A 22 -9.48 -5.69 12.85
N PRO A 23 -10.62 -5.09 13.23
CA PRO A 23 -11.87 -5.82 13.28
C PRO A 23 -12.18 -6.49 11.93
N LEU A 24 -12.60 -7.75 11.96
CA LEU A 24 -12.85 -8.56 10.75
C LEU A 24 -13.75 -7.86 9.72
N ALA A 25 -14.77 -7.14 10.18
CA ALA A 25 -15.66 -6.37 9.30
C ALA A 25 -14.90 -5.30 8.50
N ARG A 26 -13.93 -4.63 9.13
CA ARG A 26 -13.08 -3.63 8.46
C ARG A 26 -12.10 -4.27 7.49
N THR A 27 -11.46 -5.37 7.88
CA THR A 27 -10.57 -6.13 6.99
C THR A 27 -11.29 -6.59 5.73
N ARG A 28 -12.50 -7.15 5.87
CA ARG A 28 -13.33 -7.57 4.73
C ARG A 28 -13.76 -6.41 3.83
N ALA A 29 -14.11 -5.27 4.41
CA ALA A 29 -14.49 -4.09 3.64
C ALA A 29 -13.33 -3.60 2.77
N LEU A 30 -12.13 -3.48 3.35
CA LEU A 30 -10.92 -3.07 2.62
C LEU A 30 -10.55 -4.06 1.52
N SER A 31 -10.51 -5.36 1.84
CA SER A 31 -10.25 -6.42 0.86
C SER A 31 -11.22 -6.32 -0.32
N LEU A 32 -12.53 -6.24 -0.03
CA LEU A 32 -13.56 -6.13 -1.07
C LEU A 32 -13.38 -4.87 -1.93
N GLU A 33 -13.10 -3.72 -1.32
CA GLU A 33 -12.86 -2.46 -2.03
C GLU A 33 -11.70 -2.60 -3.04
N HIS A 34 -10.56 -3.13 -2.59
CA HIS A 34 -9.39 -3.28 -3.44
C HIS A 34 -9.61 -4.27 -4.59
N HIS A 35 -10.18 -5.45 -4.31
CA HIS A 35 -10.43 -6.47 -5.33
C HIS A 35 -11.49 -6.03 -6.34
N LEU A 36 -12.52 -5.29 -5.90
CA LEU A 36 -13.50 -4.70 -6.81
C LEU A 36 -12.89 -3.61 -7.69
N ALA A 37 -12.00 -2.78 -7.14
CA ALA A 37 -11.29 -1.78 -7.92
C ALA A 37 -10.46 -2.43 -9.03
N LEU A 38 -9.71 -3.49 -8.70
CA LEU A 38 -8.94 -4.25 -9.67
C LEU A 38 -9.82 -4.90 -10.74
N ALA A 39 -10.91 -5.56 -10.34
CA ALA A 39 -11.83 -6.21 -11.27
C ALA A 39 -12.51 -5.21 -12.22
N THR A 40 -12.79 -4.00 -11.75
CA THR A 40 -13.41 -2.93 -12.55
C THR A 40 -12.42 -2.35 -13.55
N ILE A 41 -11.18 -2.09 -13.13
CA ILE A 41 -10.09 -1.66 -14.01
C ILE A 41 -9.80 -2.73 -15.07
N ALA A 42 -9.78 -4.01 -14.69
CA ALA A 42 -9.53 -5.13 -15.61
C ALA A 42 -10.59 -5.24 -16.72
N LYS A 43 -11.82 -4.76 -16.47
CA LYS A 43 -12.91 -4.71 -17.45
C LYS A 43 -12.89 -3.45 -18.33
N GLY A 44 -11.88 -2.59 -18.19
CA GLY A 44 -11.75 -1.36 -18.97
C GLY A 44 -12.52 -0.16 -18.41
N HIS A 45 -13.07 -0.27 -17.19
CA HIS A 45 -13.84 0.79 -16.54
C HIS A 45 -13.03 1.54 -15.48
N ALA A 46 -11.74 1.77 -15.75
CA ALA A 46 -10.88 2.48 -14.81
C ALA A 46 -11.21 3.97 -14.74
N ASN A 47 -10.95 4.55 -13.59
CA ASN A 47 -10.98 5.99 -13.36
C ASN A 47 -9.90 6.34 -12.32
N VAL A 48 -9.71 7.64 -12.10
CA VAL A 48 -8.69 8.14 -11.17
C VAL A 48 -8.90 7.60 -9.75
N ASP A 49 -10.13 7.54 -9.25
CA ASP A 49 -10.42 7.07 -7.90
C ASP A 49 -10.06 5.59 -7.70
N LEU A 50 -10.37 4.73 -8.68
CA LEU A 50 -10.00 3.32 -8.66
C LEU A 50 -8.49 3.12 -8.72
N MET A 51 -7.77 3.93 -9.51
CA MET A 51 -6.31 3.90 -9.54
C MET A 51 -5.70 4.34 -8.22
N VAL A 52 -6.22 5.41 -7.63
CA VAL A 52 -5.79 5.90 -6.32
C VAL A 52 -6.07 4.86 -5.24
N CYS A 53 -7.22 4.17 -5.29
CA CYS A 53 -7.55 3.06 -4.40
C CYS A 53 -6.47 1.95 -4.45
N LEU A 54 -6.12 1.48 -5.66
CA LEU A 54 -5.08 0.46 -5.81
C LEU A 54 -3.68 0.94 -5.43
N LEU A 55 -3.30 2.18 -5.77
CA LEU A 55 -2.01 2.76 -5.35
C LEU A 55 -1.90 2.81 -3.82
N LYS A 56 -2.96 3.24 -3.13
CA LYS A 56 -3.01 3.26 -1.66
C LYS A 56 -2.86 1.86 -1.09
N ALA A 57 -3.50 0.84 -1.68
CA ALA A 57 -3.35 -0.55 -1.27
C ALA A 57 -1.90 -1.02 -1.43
N VAL A 58 -1.28 -0.80 -2.60
CA VAL A 58 0.11 -1.19 -2.89
C VAL A 58 1.09 -0.53 -1.93
N TYR A 59 0.96 0.77 -1.68
CA TYR A 59 1.87 1.49 -0.78
C TYR A 59 1.65 1.14 0.68
N THR A 60 0.40 0.94 1.10
CA THR A 60 0.12 0.48 2.47
C THR A 60 0.74 -0.90 2.69
N ALA A 61 0.56 -1.82 1.73
CA ALA A 61 1.16 -3.14 1.79
C ALA A 61 2.70 -3.09 1.82
N PHE A 62 3.29 -2.19 1.04
CA PHE A 62 4.73 -1.95 1.05
C PHE A 62 5.23 -1.44 2.41
N TYR A 63 4.53 -0.51 3.05
CA TYR A 63 4.91 -0.01 4.38
C TYR A 63 4.77 -1.06 5.49
N LEU A 64 3.93 -2.07 5.27
CA LEU A 64 3.69 -3.19 6.19
C LEU A 64 4.57 -4.41 5.94
N ARG A 65 5.35 -4.44 4.85
CA ARG A 65 6.13 -5.63 4.45
C ARG A 65 7.09 -6.16 5.51
N LYS A 66 7.60 -5.28 6.39
CA LYS A 66 8.51 -5.64 7.49
C LYS A 66 7.79 -6.18 8.73
N GLU A 67 6.47 -6.00 8.79
CA GLU A 67 5.63 -6.41 9.91
C GLU A 67 5.07 -7.83 9.73
N THR A 68 5.28 -8.45 8.56
CA THR A 68 4.78 -9.79 8.24
C THR A 68 5.90 -10.69 7.70
N PRO A 69 5.96 -11.98 8.12
CA PRO A 69 6.98 -12.92 7.64
C PRO A 69 6.78 -13.30 6.16
N ALA A 70 5.56 -13.14 5.63
CA ALA A 70 5.27 -13.14 4.20
C ALA A 70 5.75 -11.80 3.59
N THR A 71 7.06 -11.55 3.61
CA THR A 71 7.61 -10.35 2.96
C THR A 71 7.66 -10.61 1.47
N GLY A 72 6.82 -9.93 0.69
CA GLY A 72 7.02 -9.83 -0.76
C GLY A 72 8.37 -9.18 -1.06
N ASP A 73 9.10 -9.71 -2.03
CA ASP A 73 10.32 -9.08 -2.53
C ASP A 73 10.00 -7.63 -2.93
N ASP A 74 10.88 -6.68 -2.63
CA ASP A 74 10.72 -5.27 -3.07
C ASP A 74 10.47 -5.22 -4.60
N ALA A 75 10.99 -6.20 -5.36
CA ALA A 75 10.71 -6.40 -6.77
C ALA A 75 9.23 -6.62 -7.12
N GLU A 76 8.44 -7.28 -6.28
CA GLU A 76 7.00 -7.48 -6.52
C GLU A 76 6.23 -6.17 -6.38
N PHE A 77 6.55 -5.38 -5.36
CA PHE A 77 5.97 -4.06 -5.16
C PHE A 77 6.31 -3.10 -6.31
N GLN A 78 7.56 -3.11 -6.78
CA GLN A 78 7.98 -2.32 -7.94
C GLN A 78 7.24 -2.72 -9.22
N ARG A 79 7.05 -4.03 -9.46
CA ARG A 79 6.30 -4.51 -10.64
C ARG A 79 4.84 -4.08 -10.56
N ALA A 80 4.23 -4.10 -9.38
CA ALA A 80 2.85 -3.67 -9.16
C ALA A 80 2.69 -2.16 -9.37
N GLU A 81 3.61 -1.35 -8.83
CA GLU A 81 3.63 0.10 -9.05
C GLU A 81 3.82 0.43 -10.53
N ALA A 82 4.77 -0.22 -11.20
CA ALA A 82 5.01 -0.03 -12.62
C ALA A 82 3.80 -0.44 -13.48
N ALA A 83 3.04 -1.46 -13.07
CA ALA A 83 1.78 -1.85 -13.72
C ALA A 83 0.73 -0.73 -13.63
N LEU A 84 0.52 -0.18 -12.43
CA LEU A 84 -0.41 0.93 -12.23
C LEU A 84 0.04 2.19 -12.99
N ALA A 85 1.34 2.50 -13.00
CA ALA A 85 1.92 3.61 -13.75
C ALA A 85 1.73 3.47 -15.26
N ARG A 86 1.87 2.25 -15.82
CA ARG A 86 1.56 1.99 -17.24
C ARG A 86 0.09 2.26 -17.57
N CYS A 87 -0.84 1.89 -16.69
CA CYS A 87 -2.26 2.19 -16.87
C CYS A 87 -2.54 3.70 -16.84
N ILE A 88 -1.94 4.44 -15.90
CA ILE A 88 -2.05 5.90 -15.81
C ILE A 88 -1.48 6.57 -17.06
N ALA A 89 -0.27 6.19 -17.48
CA ALA A 89 0.37 6.79 -18.65
C ALA A 89 -0.44 6.57 -19.95
N ARG A 90 -1.16 5.44 -20.08
CA ARG A 90 -2.10 5.21 -21.19
C ARG A 90 -3.25 6.20 -21.16
N ALA A 91 -3.86 6.37 -19.99
CA ALA A 91 -4.96 7.31 -19.81
C ALA A 91 -4.55 8.76 -20.10
N GLU A 92 -3.34 9.17 -19.69
CA GLU A 92 -2.79 10.51 -19.96
C GLU A 92 -2.57 10.76 -21.46
N ARG A 93 -2.32 9.70 -22.25
CA ARG A 93 -2.25 9.78 -23.72
C ARG A 93 -3.63 9.74 -24.40
N GLY A 94 -4.72 9.71 -23.63
CA GLY A 94 -6.08 9.59 -24.15
C GLY A 94 -6.42 8.20 -24.68
N GLU A 95 -5.59 7.19 -24.40
CA GLU A 95 -5.87 5.80 -24.75
C GLU A 95 -6.90 5.19 -23.79
N THR A 96 -7.55 4.12 -24.23
CA THR A 96 -8.42 3.34 -23.34
C THR A 96 -7.63 2.80 -22.16
N TRP A 97 -8.22 2.88 -20.98
CA TRP A 97 -7.68 2.29 -19.75
C TRP A 97 -7.66 0.76 -19.86
N VAL A 98 -6.57 0.22 -20.38
CA VAL A 98 -6.37 -1.23 -20.50
C VAL A 98 -5.29 -1.66 -19.52
N MET A 99 -5.66 -2.60 -18.65
CA MET A 99 -4.72 -3.34 -17.81
C MET A 99 -4.43 -4.68 -18.47
N LEU A 100 -3.15 -4.99 -18.66
CA LEU A 100 -2.74 -6.26 -19.25
C LEU A 100 -2.91 -7.40 -18.24
N ASP A 101 -3.16 -8.63 -18.70
CA ASP A 101 -3.31 -9.78 -17.80
C ASP A 101 -2.08 -9.99 -16.90
N ARG A 102 -0.89 -9.79 -17.46
CA ARG A 102 0.37 -9.83 -16.69
C ARG A 102 0.43 -8.77 -15.58
N ASP A 103 -0.14 -7.60 -15.83
CA ASP A 103 -0.16 -6.48 -14.90
C ASP A 103 -1.18 -6.76 -13.78
N LYS A 104 -2.34 -7.30 -14.15
CA LYS A 104 -3.38 -7.77 -13.23
C LYS A 104 -2.83 -8.81 -12.25
N VAL A 105 -2.17 -9.86 -12.74
CA VAL A 105 -1.64 -10.95 -11.91
C VAL A 105 -0.66 -10.43 -10.85
N VAL A 106 0.18 -9.44 -11.19
CA VAL A 106 1.12 -8.85 -10.24
C VAL A 106 0.38 -8.09 -9.15
N ILE A 107 -0.64 -7.30 -9.51
CA ILE A 107 -1.43 -6.54 -8.53
C ILE A 107 -2.26 -7.49 -7.64
N GLU A 108 -2.85 -8.56 -8.20
CA GLU A 108 -3.58 -9.57 -7.44
C GLU A 108 -2.72 -10.19 -6.33
N ARG A 109 -1.45 -10.50 -6.61
CA ARG A 109 -0.52 -11.03 -5.60
C ARG A 109 -0.30 -10.05 -4.45
N ILE A 110 -0.12 -8.76 -4.76
CA ILE A 110 0.02 -7.73 -3.72
C ILE A 110 -1.27 -7.59 -2.91
N LEU A 111 -2.45 -7.69 -3.53
CA LEU A 111 -3.71 -7.63 -2.80
C LEU A 111 -3.93 -8.83 -1.88
N VAL A 112 -3.57 -10.04 -2.32
CA VAL A 112 -3.61 -11.24 -1.46
C VAL A 112 -2.66 -11.09 -0.28
N LEU A 113 -1.42 -10.64 -0.53
CA LEU A 113 -0.48 -10.32 0.55
C LEU A 113 -1.04 -9.27 1.50
N HIS A 114 -1.68 -8.22 0.97
CA HIS A 114 -2.24 -7.17 1.80
C HIS A 114 -3.40 -7.67 2.66
N ASP A 115 -4.25 -8.57 2.15
CA ASP A 115 -5.34 -9.18 2.92
C ASP A 115 -4.79 -10.00 4.10
N GLU A 116 -3.70 -10.75 3.88
CA GLU A 116 -2.99 -11.49 4.94
C GLU A 116 -2.41 -10.54 6.00
N GLN A 117 -1.81 -9.42 5.56
CA GLN A 117 -1.34 -8.38 6.46
C GLN A 117 -2.48 -7.82 7.31
N LEU A 118 -3.59 -7.39 6.70
CA LEU A 118 -4.74 -6.80 7.41
C LEU A 118 -5.39 -7.76 8.41
N ALA A 119 -5.28 -9.07 8.19
CA ALA A 119 -5.79 -10.10 9.09
C ALA A 119 -4.88 -10.39 10.29
N SER A 120 -3.59 -10.06 10.21
CA SER A 120 -2.57 -10.52 11.16
C SER A 120 -1.85 -9.40 11.92
N ILE A 121 -1.62 -8.24 11.30
CA ILE A 121 -0.84 -7.17 11.92
C ILE A 121 -1.61 -6.47 13.03
N PRO A 122 -0.93 -5.97 14.08
CA PRO A 122 -1.53 -5.07 15.03
C PRO A 122 -2.08 -3.78 14.39
N THR A 123 -3.19 -3.27 14.92
CA THR A 123 -3.85 -2.06 14.42
C THR A 123 -2.91 -0.84 14.40
N HIS A 124 -2.00 -0.69 15.35
CA HIS A 124 -1.06 0.44 15.35
C HIS A 124 -0.05 0.41 14.19
N CYS A 125 0.34 -0.78 13.71
CA CYS A 125 1.20 -0.92 12.54
C CYS A 125 0.46 -0.43 11.28
N TYR A 126 -0.81 -0.82 11.14
CA TYR A 126 -1.67 -0.32 10.06
C TYR A 126 -1.83 1.21 10.09
N LEU A 127 -2.11 1.78 11.27
CA LEU A 127 -2.24 3.25 11.41
C LEU A 127 -0.94 3.99 11.08
N THR A 128 0.20 3.41 11.45
CA THR A 128 1.52 3.95 11.12
C THR A 128 1.79 3.89 9.61
N ALA A 129 1.37 2.82 8.93
CA ALA A 129 1.45 2.73 7.47
C ALA A 129 0.56 3.79 6.79
N LEU A 130 -0.65 4.02 7.29
CA LEU A 130 -1.52 5.09 6.80
C LEU A 130 -0.94 6.50 7.03
N ASP A 131 -0.31 6.74 8.18
CA ASP A 131 0.36 8.02 8.45
C ASP A 131 1.49 8.28 7.44
N LYS A 132 2.34 7.27 7.18
CA LYS A 132 3.39 7.35 6.15
C LYS A 132 2.81 7.64 4.77
N LEU A 133 1.72 6.97 4.39
CA LEU A 133 1.03 7.18 3.13
C LEU A 133 0.46 8.62 3.01
N ASN A 134 -0.15 9.13 4.07
CA ASN A 134 -0.68 10.49 4.10
C ASN A 134 0.45 11.53 4.01
N ARG A 135 1.57 11.31 4.69
CA ARG A 135 2.74 12.18 4.58
C ARG A 135 3.32 12.18 3.18
N PHE A 136 3.46 11.00 2.56
CA PHE A 136 3.84 10.88 1.14
C PHE A 136 2.93 11.71 0.21
N ALA A 137 1.61 11.68 0.45
CA ALA A 137 0.66 12.45 -0.34
C ALA A 137 0.84 13.98 -0.21
N VAL A 138 1.36 14.45 0.92
CA VAL A 138 1.61 15.87 1.20
C VAL A 138 3.00 16.32 0.76
N GLU A 139 4.02 15.46 0.84
CA GLU A 139 5.44 15.81 0.66
C GLU A 139 5.92 15.78 -0.82
N GLY A 140 5.07 15.46 -1.80
CA GLY A 140 5.37 15.63 -3.23
C GLY A 140 5.35 14.37 -4.10
N LEU A 141 4.70 13.28 -3.66
CA LEU A 141 4.38 12.09 -4.46
C LEU A 141 5.56 11.35 -5.13
N GLN A 142 6.79 11.47 -4.61
CA GLN A 142 7.91 10.61 -5.05
C GLN A 142 7.74 9.19 -4.53
N SER A 143 7.81 8.20 -5.43
CA SER A 143 7.55 6.79 -5.11
C SER A 143 8.21 6.36 -3.79
N PRO A 144 7.45 5.74 -2.86
CA PRO A 144 8.01 5.21 -1.62
C PRO A 144 8.76 3.89 -1.83
N ILE A 145 8.64 3.28 -3.02
CA ILE A 145 9.25 2.01 -3.37
C ILE A 145 10.62 2.32 -4.01
N PRO A 146 11.74 1.88 -3.42
CA PRO A 146 13.06 2.10 -4.00
C PRO A 146 13.14 1.54 -5.42
N PRO A 147 13.86 2.18 -6.35
CA PRO A 147 14.11 1.58 -7.66
C PRO A 147 14.93 0.29 -7.51
N LEU A 148 14.78 -0.65 -8.47
CA LEU A 148 15.70 -1.78 -8.59
C LEU A 148 17.13 -1.24 -8.60
N ALA A 149 18.01 -1.80 -7.76
CA ALA A 149 19.42 -1.53 -7.89
C ALA A 149 19.84 -1.95 -9.31
N THR A 150 20.10 -0.98 -10.18
CA THR A 150 20.85 -1.22 -11.40
C THR A 150 22.26 -1.58 -10.95
N GLU A 151 22.57 -2.88 -10.91
CA GLU A 151 23.95 -3.31 -10.81
C GLU A 151 24.74 -2.70 -11.98
N PRO A 152 25.94 -2.14 -11.72
CA PRO A 152 26.75 -1.43 -12.71
C PRO A 152 27.36 -2.33 -13.78
#